data_AF-A0A7V3ZU23-F1
#
_entry.id   AF-A0A7V3ZU23-F1
#
_cell.length_a   1.000
_cell.length_b   1.000
_cell.length_c   1.000
_cell.angle_alpha   90.00
_cell.angle_beta   90.00
_cell.angle_gamma   90.00
#
_symmetry.space_group_name_H-M   'P 1'
#
loop_
_entity.id
_entity.type
_entity.pdbx_description
1 polymer ?
#
loop_
_entity_poly.entity_id
_entity_poly.type
_entity_poly.pdbx_seq_one_letter_code
_entity_poly.pdbx_strand_id
1 'polypeptide(L)'
;MRIKKLILKGFKSFPNKTEIVFSPKITACVGPNGCGKTNIFEGILFALGEKKPQNLRGNTWEDLIFSGNEKIPRLLSAEVAIIMEKEEEEIEIRRKIYRDGKIENYINGEYISHLKWNDKIYEIFPQGNSYALMKNEDIEKFIMDAPRYLK
;
A
#
# COMPACT_ATOMS: atom_id res chain seq x y z
N MET A 1 -1.04 17.77 4.53
CA MET A 1 -1.38 16.53 3.82
C MET A 1 -0.96 15.33 4.66
N ARG A 2 -1.84 14.33 4.84
CA ARG A 2 -1.53 13.08 5.58
C ARG A 2 -2.39 11.92 5.10
N ILE A 3 -2.00 10.69 5.43
CA ILE A 3 -2.88 9.53 5.34
C ILE A 3 -3.90 9.61 6.49
N LYS A 4 -5.19 9.68 6.17
CA LYS A 4 -6.29 9.69 7.14
C LYS A 4 -6.80 8.29 7.41
N LYS A 5 -6.95 7.47 6.36
CA LYS A 5 -7.49 6.12 6.46
C LYS A 5 -6.83 5.18 5.45
N LEU A 6 -6.67 3.92 5.83
CA LEU A 6 -6.36 2.81 4.94
C LEU A 6 -7.50 1.81 4.99
N ILE A 7 -7.93 1.34 3.82
CA ILE A 7 -8.99 0.33 3.65
C ILE A 7 -8.36 -0.84 2.91
N LEU A 8 -8.45 -2.04 3.51
CA LEU A 8 -7.90 -3.28 2.96
C LEU A 8 -9.04 -4.28 2.78
N LYS A 9 -9.15 -4.90 1.61
CA LYS A 9 -10.14 -5.95 1.35
C LYS A 9 -9.56 -7.03 0.45
N GLY A 10 -9.59 -8.28 0.92
CA GLY A 10 -8.98 -9.41 0.24
C GLY A 10 -7.46 -9.33 0.09
N PHE A 11 -6.80 -8.37 0.74
CA PHE A 11 -5.37 -8.13 0.61
C PHE A 11 -4.60 -8.91 1.67
N LYS A 12 -3.79 -9.89 1.23
CA LYS A 12 -2.98 -10.75 2.10
C LYS A 12 -3.78 -11.26 3.30
N SER A 13 -3.39 -10.93 4.52
CA SER A 13 -4.05 -11.36 5.77
C SER A 13 -5.40 -10.69 6.06
N PHE A 14 -5.92 -9.83 5.18
CA PHE A 14 -7.18 -9.10 5.36
C PHE A 14 -8.26 -9.63 4.40
N PRO A 15 -8.90 -10.79 4.69
CA PRO A 15 -9.93 -11.36 3.81
C PRO A 15 -11.17 -10.46 3.70
N ASN A 16 -11.55 -9.82 4.82
CA ASN A 16 -12.69 -8.92 4.90
C ASN A 16 -12.25 -7.47 4.86
N LYS A 17 -13.21 -6.58 4.55
CA LYS A 17 -12.97 -5.13 4.58
C LYS A 17 -12.52 -4.74 5.99
N THR A 18 -11.32 -4.17 6.08
CA THR A 18 -10.71 -3.66 7.30
C THR A 18 -10.40 -2.19 7.08
N GLU A 19 -10.90 -1.32 7.96
CA GLU A 19 -10.59 0.11 7.94
C GLU A 19 -9.67 0.46 9.10
N ILE A 20 -8.57 1.14 8.79
CA ILE A 20 -7.60 1.64 9.76
C ILE A 20 -7.61 3.16 9.66
N VAL A 21 -8.03 3.83 10.73
CA VAL A 21 -8.02 5.30 10.82
C VAL A 21 -6.73 5.72 11.53
N PHE A 22 -5.96 6.59 10.88
CA PHE A 22 -4.71 7.09 11.43
C PHE A 22 -4.95 8.37 12.23
N SER A 23 -4.33 8.43 13.41
CA SER A 23 -4.23 9.64 14.21
C SER A 23 -3.48 10.74 13.43
N PRO A 24 -3.85 12.03 13.58
CA PRO A 24 -3.12 13.14 12.96
C PRO A 24 -1.65 13.24 13.38
N LYS A 25 -1.26 12.63 14.50
CA LYS A 25 0.11 12.65 15.03
C LYS A 25 0.80 11.31 14.82
N ILE A 26 0.65 10.40 15.79
CA ILE A 26 1.36 9.12 15.83
C ILE A 26 0.34 8.01 15.89
N THR A 27 0.52 6.99 15.05
CA THR A 27 -0.24 5.75 15.08
C THR A 27 0.75 4.59 15.18
N ALA A 28 0.61 3.74 16.18
CA ALA A 28 1.43 2.55 16.36
C ALA A 28 0.61 1.29 16.04
N CYS A 29 1.13 0.42 15.18
CA CYS A 29 0.53 -0.87 14.85
C CYS A 29 1.28 -1.98 15.59
N VAL A 30 0.65 -2.61 16.59
CA VAL A 30 1.26 -3.64 17.45
C VAL A 30 0.47 -4.94 17.39
N GLY A 31 1.11 -6.05 17.81
CA GLY A 31 0.53 -7.39 17.77
C GLY A 31 1.59 -8.49 17.60
N PRO A 32 1.21 -9.78 17.66
CA PRO A 32 2.14 -10.91 17.50
C PRO A 32 2.83 -10.96 16.14
N ASN A 33 3.95 -11.68 16.05
CA ASN A 33 4.59 -11.95 14.76
C ASN A 33 3.67 -12.79 13.87
N GLY A 34 3.66 -12.50 12.56
CA GLY A 34 2.78 -13.17 11.60
C GLY A 34 1.33 -12.68 11.57
N CYS A 35 0.89 -11.80 12.48
CA CYS A 35 -0.51 -11.33 12.52
C CYS A 35 -0.89 -10.32 11.41
N GLY A 36 0.01 -10.05 10.46
CA GLY A 36 -0.27 -9.19 9.31
C GLY A 36 0.08 -7.70 9.48
N LYS A 37 0.79 -7.30 10.54
CA LYS A 37 1.19 -5.88 10.76
C LYS A 37 1.91 -5.28 9.54
N THR A 38 2.91 -5.98 9.02
CA THR A 38 3.66 -5.53 7.83
C THR A 38 2.79 -5.44 6.58
N ASN A 39 1.71 -6.23 6.50
CA ASN A 39 0.78 -6.18 5.37
C ASN A 39 -0.01 -4.84 5.34
N ILE A 40 -0.14 -4.14 6.47
CA ILE A 40 -0.70 -2.78 6.52
C ILE A 40 0.19 -1.83 5.72
N PHE A 41 1.49 -1.85 6.01
CA PHE A 41 2.47 -1.00 5.34
C PHE A 41 2.62 -1.36 3.86
N GLU A 42 2.61 -2.64 3.52
CA GLU A 42 2.61 -3.08 2.12
C GLU A 42 1.34 -2.69 1.38
N GLY A 43 0.19 -2.65 2.05
CA GLY A 43 -1.04 -2.13 1.47
C GLY A 43 -0.89 -0.66 1.06
N ILE A 44 -0.25 0.14 1.91
CA ILE A 44 0.05 1.56 1.61
C ILE A 44 0.93 1.66 0.36
N LEU A 45 2.04 0.93 0.31
CA LEU A 45 2.96 0.93 -0.83
C LEU A 45 2.30 0.43 -2.12
N PHE A 46 1.51 -0.63 -2.01
CA PHE A 46 0.74 -1.15 -3.12
C PHE A 46 -0.16 -0.06 -3.69
N ALA A 47 -1.00 0.57 -2.86
CA ALA A 47 -1.89 1.65 -3.29
C ALA A 47 -1.13 2.85 -3.87
N LEU A 48 0.04 3.20 -3.34
CA LEU A 48 0.87 4.30 -3.87
C LEU A 48 1.66 3.96 -5.15
N GLY A 49 1.43 2.80 -5.76
CA GLY A 49 2.01 2.51 -7.07
C GLY A 49 3.34 1.76 -7.04
N GLU A 50 3.63 0.99 -5.97
CA GLU A 50 4.73 0.03 -5.99
C GLU A 50 4.68 -0.79 -7.30
N LYS A 51 5.85 -0.98 -7.91
CA LYS A 51 6.04 -1.51 -9.26
C LYS A 51 6.47 -2.97 -9.26
N LYS A 52 7.00 -3.46 -8.14
CA LYS A 52 7.49 -4.84 -8.02
C LYS A 52 6.77 -5.56 -6.88
N PRO A 53 6.10 -6.71 -7.14
CA PRO A 53 5.46 -7.48 -6.06
C PRO A 53 6.47 -7.99 -5.02
N GLN A 54 7.74 -8.18 -5.40
CA GLN A 54 8.80 -8.63 -4.49
C GLN A 54 9.07 -7.62 -3.37
N ASN A 55 8.96 -6.32 -3.67
CA ASN A 55 9.05 -5.27 -2.65
C ASN A 55 7.90 -5.36 -1.63
N LEU A 56 6.83 -6.06 -1.98
CA LEU A 56 5.69 -6.36 -1.12
C LEU A 56 5.72 -7.83 -0.70
N ARG A 57 6.88 -8.48 -0.64
CA ARG A 57 7.03 -9.90 -0.23
C ARG A 57 6.08 -10.86 -0.97
N GLY A 58 5.82 -10.62 -2.26
CA GLY A 58 5.10 -11.52 -3.17
C GLY A 58 5.97 -11.86 -4.38
N ASN A 59 5.86 -13.08 -4.91
CA ASN A 59 6.56 -13.46 -6.13
C ASN A 59 5.85 -12.88 -7.36
N THR A 60 4.53 -12.88 -7.33
CA THR A 60 3.65 -12.30 -8.36
C THR A 60 2.61 -11.35 -7.73
N TRP A 61 1.84 -10.63 -8.56
CA TRP A 61 0.80 -9.72 -8.04
C TRP A 61 -0.35 -10.48 -7.35
N GLU A 62 -0.67 -11.66 -7.85
CA GLU A 62 -1.73 -12.53 -7.33
C GLU A 62 -1.43 -13.03 -5.91
N ASP A 63 -0.15 -13.10 -5.51
CA ASP A 63 0.27 -13.47 -4.16
C ASP A 63 -0.18 -12.45 -3.11
N LEU A 64 -0.52 -11.22 -3.52
CA LEU A 64 -1.06 -10.20 -2.63
C LEU A 64 -2.56 -10.41 -2.35
N ILE A 65 -3.22 -11.33 -3.06
CA ILE A 65 -4.62 -11.69 -2.84
C ILE A 65 -4.70 -12.80 -1.79
N PHE A 66 -5.58 -12.63 -0.80
CA PHE A 66 -5.83 -13.62 0.25
C PHE A 66 -5.99 -15.03 -0.33
N SER A 67 -5.10 -15.92 0.10
CA SER A 67 -4.95 -17.29 -0.43
C SER A 67 -5.88 -18.31 0.21
N GLY A 68 -6.77 -17.87 1.11
CA GLY A 68 -7.68 -18.76 1.83
C GLY A 68 -7.12 -19.23 3.16
N ASN A 69 -8.00 -19.79 3.97
CA ASN A 69 -7.70 -20.58 5.16
C ASN A 69 -8.83 -21.63 5.33
N GLU A 70 -8.85 -22.35 6.44
CA GLU A 70 -9.86 -23.38 6.72
C GLU A 70 -11.31 -22.87 6.69
N LYS A 71 -11.53 -21.58 6.95
CA LYS A 71 -12.88 -20.98 7.07
C LYS A 71 -13.29 -20.17 5.84
N ILE A 72 -12.34 -19.57 5.14
CA ILE A 72 -12.58 -18.64 4.04
C ILE A 72 -11.79 -19.14 2.84
N PRO A 73 -12.44 -19.40 1.69
CA PRO A 73 -11.73 -19.81 0.48
C PRO A 73 -10.84 -18.68 -0.03
N ARG A 74 -9.89 -19.03 -0.92
CA ARG A 74 -9.09 -18.03 -1.63
C ARG A 74 -10.00 -17.03 -2.37
N LEU A 75 -9.63 -15.75 -2.33
CA LEU A 75 -10.39 -14.70 -3.00
C LEU A 75 -9.89 -14.48 -4.44
N LEU A 76 -10.76 -13.91 -5.27
CA LEU A 76 -10.50 -13.63 -6.69
C LEU A 76 -9.84 -12.27 -6.94
N SER A 77 -9.92 -11.36 -5.97
CA SER A 77 -9.36 -10.03 -6.06
C SER A 77 -9.00 -9.49 -4.69
N ALA A 78 -8.11 -8.51 -4.68
CA ALA A 78 -7.81 -7.69 -3.52
C ALA A 78 -7.88 -6.22 -3.90
N GLU A 79 -8.27 -5.39 -2.95
CA GLU A 79 -8.34 -3.95 -3.12
C GLU A 79 -7.75 -3.25 -1.91
N VAL A 80 -7.02 -2.19 -2.17
CA VAL A 80 -6.50 -1.29 -1.15
C VAL A 80 -6.84 0.14 -1.52
N ALA A 81 -7.42 0.88 -0.58
CA ALA A 81 -7.68 2.31 -0.73
C ALA A 81 -7.03 3.11 0.40
N ILE A 82 -6.43 4.23 0.05
CA ILE A 82 -5.91 5.24 0.98
C ILE A 82 -6.81 6.46 0.84
N ILE A 83 -7.29 6.97 1.97
CA ILE A 83 -7.90 8.29 2.04
C ILE A 83 -6.83 9.25 2.55
N MET A 84 -6.42 10.16 1.68
CA MET A 84 -5.51 11.25 1.99
C MET A 84 -6.34 12.47 2.42
N GLU A 85 -5.90 13.16 3.45
CA GLU A 85 -6.44 14.45 3.85
C GLU A 85 -5.45 15.54 3.45
N LYS A 86 -5.91 16.48 2.64
CA LYS A 86 -5.16 17.67 2.20
C LYS A 86 -6.02 18.88 2.52
N GLU A 87 -5.63 19.63 3.55
CA GLU A 87 -6.43 20.75 4.07
C GLU A 87 -7.81 20.23 4.52
N GLU A 88 -8.89 20.73 3.95
CA GLU A 88 -10.26 20.28 4.24
C GLU A 88 -10.81 19.29 3.19
N GLU A 89 -10.00 18.91 2.21
CA GLU A 89 -10.37 17.99 1.14
C GLU A 89 -9.85 16.57 1.38
N GLU A 90 -10.64 15.58 0.95
CA GLU A 90 -10.26 14.16 0.94
C GLU A 90 -10.00 13.68 -0.48
N ILE A 91 -8.91 12.93 -0.65
CA ILE A 91 -8.55 12.28 -1.91
C ILE A 91 -8.46 10.78 -1.66
N GLU A 92 -9.29 10.00 -2.36
CA GLU A 92 -9.19 8.54 -2.38
C GLU A 92 -8.21 8.10 -3.46
N ILE A 93 -7.20 7.32 -3.07
CA ILE A 93 -6.31 6.58 -3.97
C ILE A 93 -6.63 5.10 -3.80
N ARG A 94 -7.06 4.41 -4.85
CA ARG A 94 -7.48 3.00 -4.77
C ARG A 94 -6.85 2.17 -5.87
N ARG A 95 -6.27 1.02 -5.50
CA ARG A 95 -5.80 0.01 -6.46
C ARG A 95 -6.44 -1.33 -6.17
N LYS A 96 -6.79 -2.05 -7.23
CA LYS A 96 -7.40 -3.37 -7.18
C LYS A 96 -6.63 -4.32 -8.08
N ILE A 97 -6.33 -5.52 -7.57
CA ILE A 97 -5.70 -6.61 -8.31
C ILE A 97 -6.66 -7.79 -8.47
N TYR A 98 -6.52 -8.50 -9.57
CA TYR A 98 -7.26 -9.72 -9.89
C TYR A 98 -6.29 -10.91 -10.05
N ARG A 99 -6.83 -12.13 -9.98
CA ARG A 99 -6.05 -13.38 -10.10
C ARG A 99 -5.45 -13.63 -11.50
N ASP A 100 -5.84 -12.85 -12.50
CA ASP A 100 -5.24 -12.85 -13.84
C ASP A 100 -4.06 -11.87 -13.95
N GLY A 101 -3.66 -11.22 -12.85
CA GLY A 101 -2.59 -10.24 -12.79
C GLY A 101 -3.01 -8.83 -13.19
N LYS A 102 -4.27 -8.63 -13.61
CA LYS A 102 -4.79 -7.30 -13.97
C LYS A 102 -4.81 -6.40 -12.73
N ILE A 103 -4.35 -5.17 -12.90
CA ILE A 103 -4.44 -4.12 -11.88
C ILE A 103 -5.25 -2.95 -12.41
N GLU A 104 -6.25 -2.53 -11.64
CA GLU A 104 -7.07 -1.34 -11.88
C GLU A 104 -6.74 -0.28 -10.84
N ASN A 105 -6.61 0.97 -11.29
CA ASN A 105 -6.27 2.09 -10.41
C ASN A 105 -7.36 3.16 -10.51
N TYR A 106 -7.65 3.79 -9.39
CA TYR A 106 -8.71 4.78 -9.27
C TYR A 106 -8.26 5.93 -8.38
N ILE A 107 -8.71 7.14 -8.72
CA ILE A 107 -8.61 8.33 -7.87
C ILE A 107 -10.02 8.91 -7.74
N ASN A 108 -10.50 9.10 -6.51
CA ASN A 108 -11.87 9.58 -6.25
C ASN A 108 -12.96 8.80 -7.01
N GLY A 109 -12.76 7.49 -7.18
CA GLY A 109 -13.66 6.62 -7.94
C GLY A 109 -13.47 6.62 -9.46
N GLU A 110 -12.74 7.59 -10.02
CA GLU A 110 -12.46 7.64 -11.47
C GLU A 110 -11.31 6.71 -11.85
N TYR A 111 -11.46 5.99 -12.97
CA TYR A 111 -10.43 5.09 -13.46
C TYR A 111 -9.23 5.85 -14.02
N ILE A 112 -8.03 5.47 -13.59
CA ILE A 112 -6.76 6.03 -14.05
C ILE A 112 -5.95 4.93 -14.72
N SER A 113 -5.53 5.18 -15.97
CA SER A 113 -4.70 4.23 -16.71
C SER A 113 -3.34 4.04 -16.03
N HIS A 114 -2.80 2.82 -16.14
CA HIS A 114 -1.50 2.49 -15.55
C HIS A 114 -0.37 3.43 -16.00
N LEU A 115 -0.40 3.87 -17.27
CA LEU A 115 0.58 4.81 -17.83
C LEU A 115 0.59 6.17 -17.13
N LYS A 116 -0.57 6.64 -16.65
CA LYS A 116 -0.71 7.93 -15.97
C LYS A 116 -0.62 7.82 -14.45
N TRP A 117 -0.60 6.61 -13.90
CA TRP A 117 -0.74 6.37 -12.47
C TRP A 117 0.36 7.03 -11.65
N ASN A 118 1.62 6.81 -12.03
CA ASN A 118 2.77 7.34 -11.27
C ASN A 118 2.78 8.87 -11.26
N ASP A 119 2.46 9.50 -12.39
CA ASP A 119 2.41 10.96 -12.49
C ASP A 119 1.32 11.52 -11.57
N LYS A 120 0.13 10.89 -11.55
CA LYS A 120 -0.96 11.27 -10.66
C LYS A 120 -0.64 11.05 -9.19
N ILE A 121 0.02 9.94 -8.84
CA ILE A 121 0.48 9.74 -7.47
C ILE A 121 1.52 10.77 -7.09
N TYR A 122 2.44 11.15 -7.98
CA TYR A 122 3.44 12.18 -7.70
C TYR A 122 2.81 13.57 -7.51
N GLU A 123 1.78 13.91 -8.31
CA GLU A 123 1.00 15.14 -8.12
C GLU A 123 0.32 15.19 -6.74
N ILE A 124 -0.24 14.07 -6.28
CA ILE A 124 -0.95 13.98 -4.99
C ILE A 124 0.04 13.87 -3.83
N PHE A 125 1.09 13.07 -3.97
CA PHE A 125 2.04 12.73 -2.92
C PHE A 125 3.50 12.93 -3.40
N PRO A 126 3.96 14.19 -3.55
CA PRO A 126 5.27 14.49 -4.15
C PRO A 126 6.46 13.96 -3.33
N GLN A 127 6.30 13.84 -2.01
CA GLN A 127 7.34 13.36 -1.09
C GLN A 127 7.42 11.82 -1.00
N GLY A 128 6.76 11.09 -1.91
CA GLY A 128 6.74 9.62 -1.92
C GLY A 128 8.08 8.94 -2.23
N ASN A 129 9.13 9.71 -2.55
CA ASN A 129 10.45 9.17 -2.81
C ASN A 129 11.28 9.17 -1.51
N SER A 130 11.49 7.95 -1.00
CA SER A 130 12.42 7.48 0.05
C SER A 130 12.18 7.82 1.52
N TYR A 131 11.92 9.06 1.95
CA TYR A 131 11.94 9.37 3.39
C TYR A 131 10.59 9.23 4.12
N ALA A 132 9.47 9.31 3.39
CA ALA A 132 8.14 9.23 3.99
C ALA A 132 7.71 7.80 4.35
N LEU A 133 8.30 6.79 3.70
CA LEU A 133 7.98 5.38 3.87
C LEU A 133 9.31 4.60 3.91
N MET A 134 9.65 4.07 5.09
CA MET A 134 10.87 3.28 5.27
C MET A 134 10.55 1.87 5.75
N LYS A 135 11.16 0.89 5.10
CA LYS A 135 11.26 -0.50 5.54
C LYS A 135 12.58 -0.72 6.27
N ASN A 136 12.69 -1.84 6.95
CA ASN A 136 13.96 -2.28 7.53
C ASN A 136 15.08 -2.37 6.48
N GLU A 137 14.78 -2.84 5.27
CA GLU A 137 15.73 -2.90 4.15
C GLU A 137 16.26 -1.51 3.75
N ASP A 138 15.45 -0.46 3.88
CA ASP A 138 15.86 0.91 3.56
C ASP A 138 16.83 1.45 4.62
N ILE A 139 16.64 1.04 5.89
CA ILE A 139 17.56 1.36 6.99
C ILE A 139 18.91 0.66 6.78
N GLU A 140 18.90 -0.62 6.40
CA GLU A 140 20.12 -1.38 6.11
C GLU A 140 20.90 -0.75 4.95
N LYS A 141 20.22 -0.39 3.86
CA LYS A 141 20.84 0.34 2.74
C LYS A 141 21.41 1.68 3.18
N PHE A 142 20.65 2.46 3.94
CA PHE A 142 21.10 3.75 4.43
C PHE A 142 22.39 3.64 5.25
N ILE A 143 22.52 2.59 6.09
CA ILE A 143 23.73 2.33 6.87
C ILE A 143 24.90 1.89 5.98
N MET A 144 24.63 1.12 4.93
CA MET A 144 25.65 0.57 4.03
C MET A 144 26.06 1.53 2.89
N ASP A 145 25.28 2.58 2.64
CA ASP A 145 25.52 3.50 1.54
C ASP A 145 26.79 4.33 1.76
N ALA A 146 27.62 4.39 0.71
CA ALA A 146 28.81 5.24 0.74
C ALA A 146 28.40 6.72 0.90
N PRO A 147 29.18 7.57 1.61
CA PRO A 147 28.82 8.96 1.94
C PRO A 147 28.37 9.84 0.77
N ARG A 148 28.75 9.47 -0.45
CA ARG A 148 28.36 10.14 -1.71
C ARG A 148 26.89 9.98 -2.10
N TYR A 149 26.15 9.04 -1.49
CA TYR A 149 24.72 8.80 -1.74
C TYR A 149 23.79 9.46 -0.70
N LEU A 150 24.37 10.16 0.29
CA LEU A 150 23.64 10.86 1.37
C LEU A 150 23.36 12.34 1.06
N LYS A 151 23.40 12.76 -0.22
CA LYS A 151 23.16 14.15 -0.64
C LYS A 151 21.74 14.38 -1.15
#